data_AF-A0A3P2A2R0-F1
#
_entry.id   AF-A0A3P2A2R0-F1
#
_cell.length_a   1.000
_cell.length_b   1.000
_cell.length_c   1.000
_cell.angle_alpha   90.00
_cell.angle_beta   90.00
_cell.angle_gamma   90.00
#
_symmetry.space_group_name_H-M   'P 1'
#
loop_
_entity.id
_entity.type
_entity.pdbx_description
1 polymer ?
#
loop_
_entity_poly.entity_id
_entity_poly.type
_entity_poly.pdbx_seq_one_letter_code
_entity_poly.pdbx_strand_id
1 'polypeptide(L)'
;PAGYEHKIEGDKQKGFIITNTNVEKIKIPVEKKWVGPEKDSVKVYLQINGNDVDPENSITLRKGNWKGEFKDLPKYNPDGSEIAYGIREEVPAGYEHKIEGDKQKGFIITNTNVEKIKIPVEK
;
A
#
# COMPACT_ATOMS: atom_id res chain seq x y z
N PRO A 1 -14.25 6.15 -24.72
CA PRO A 1 -12.79 6.06 -24.43
C PRO A 1 -12.52 4.86 -23.53
N ALA A 2 -11.42 4.12 -23.73
CA ALA A 2 -11.11 2.98 -22.88
C ALA A 2 -10.93 3.44 -21.42
N GLY A 3 -11.63 2.81 -20.47
CA GLY A 3 -11.52 3.11 -19.03
C GLY A 3 -12.64 3.94 -18.40
N TYR A 4 -13.75 4.18 -19.11
CA TYR A 4 -14.91 4.89 -18.56
C TYR A 4 -16.19 4.07 -18.72
N GLU A 5 -16.97 3.96 -17.65
CA GLU A 5 -18.35 3.48 -17.69
C GLU A 5 -19.31 4.68 -17.65
N HIS A 6 -20.32 4.67 -18.52
CA HIS A 6 -21.32 5.71 -18.61
C HIS A 6 -22.67 5.17 -18.11
N LYS A 7 -23.27 5.85 -17.13
CA LYS A 7 -24.67 5.67 -16.75
C LYS A 7 -25.44 6.93 -17.14
N ILE A 8 -26.46 6.79 -17.97
CA ILE A 8 -27.35 7.88 -18.37
C ILE A 8 -28.62 7.77 -17.53
N GLU A 9 -28.88 8.75 -16.68
CA GLU A 9 -30.16 8.88 -15.98
C GLU A 9 -30.70 10.30 -16.21
N GLY A 10 -31.88 10.42 -16.84
CA GLY A 10 -32.52 11.72 -17.12
C GLY A 10 -33.73 11.66 -18.06
N ASP A 11 -34.59 12.69 -17.94
CA ASP A 11 -35.79 12.97 -18.76
C ASP A 11 -35.67 14.42 -19.27
N LYS A 12 -36.29 14.71 -20.43
CA LYS A 12 -36.43 16.02 -21.09
C LYS A 12 -36.84 17.20 -20.16
N GLN A 13 -37.44 16.96 -18.99
CA GLN A 13 -37.80 17.98 -17.99
C GLN A 13 -36.73 18.23 -16.91
N LYS A 14 -35.80 17.30 -16.65
CA LYS A 14 -34.81 17.38 -15.55
C LYS A 14 -33.36 17.60 -16.01
N GLY A 15 -33.09 17.53 -17.31
CA GLY A 15 -31.73 17.53 -17.84
C GLY A 15 -31.07 16.15 -17.70
N PHE A 16 -30.04 15.90 -18.49
CA PHE A 16 -29.26 14.67 -18.42
C PHE A 16 -28.15 14.82 -17.37
N ILE A 17 -28.07 13.91 -16.41
CA ILE A 17 -26.89 13.77 -15.57
C ILE A 17 -26.02 12.68 -16.21
N ILE A 18 -24.89 13.08 -16.77
CA ILE A 18 -23.87 12.15 -17.27
C ILE A 18 -22.89 11.92 -16.12
N THR A 19 -23.00 10.79 -15.44
CA THR A 19 -21.98 10.36 -14.47
C THR A 19 -20.92 9.58 -15.24
N ASN A 20 -19.73 10.17 -15.33
CA ASN A 20 -18.57 9.54 -15.96
C ASN A 20 -17.71 8.90 -14.86
N THR A 21 -17.81 7.59 -14.67
CA THR A 21 -17.03 6.88 -13.64
C THR A 21 -15.75 6.34 -14.26
N ASN A 22 -14.59 6.80 -13.78
CA ASN A 22 -13.28 6.31 -14.20
C ASN A 22 -12.99 4.97 -13.53
N VAL A 23 -12.81 3.91 -14.33
CA VAL A 23 -12.54 2.55 -13.84
C VAL A 23 -11.06 2.15 -13.95
N GLU A 24 -10.16 3.12 -14.13
CA GLU A 24 -8.72 2.90 -14.16
C GLU A 24 -8.25 2.27 -12.83
N LYS A 25 -7.57 1.14 -12.96
CA LYS A 25 -6.96 0.41 -11.85
C LYS A 25 -5.46 0.57 -11.87
N ILE A 26 -4.86 0.64 -10.68
CA ILE A 26 -3.42 0.68 -10.49
C ILE A 26 -2.94 -0.55 -9.72
N LYS A 27 -1.63 -0.78 -9.79
CA LYS A 27 -0.92 -1.74 -8.97
C LYS A 27 0.19 -1.01 -8.23
N ILE A 28 0.43 -1.39 -6.98
CA ILE A 28 1.44 -0.76 -6.13
C ILE A 28 2.43 -1.85 -5.70
N PRO A 29 3.65 -1.86 -6.26
CA PRO A 29 4.68 -2.79 -5.83
C PRO A 29 5.21 -2.39 -4.45
N VAL A 30 5.60 -3.40 -3.66
CA VAL A 30 6.20 -3.24 -2.34
C VAL A 30 7.46 -4.08 -2.26
N GLU A 31 8.56 -3.48 -1.83
CA GLU A 31 9.84 -4.14 -1.61
C GLU A 31 10.26 -4.00 -0.13
N LYS A 32 10.83 -5.05 0.44
CA LYS A 32 11.36 -5.08 1.80
C LYS A 32 12.88 -5.18 1.79
N LYS A 33 13.52 -4.41 2.68
CA LYS A 33 14.95 -4.43 2.95
C LYS A 33 15.19 -4.58 4.45
N TRP A 34 16.31 -5.20 4.79
CA TRP A 34 16.74 -5.44 6.16
C TRP A 34 18.15 -4.91 6.38
N VAL A 35 18.36 -4.27 7.53
CA VAL A 35 19.66 -3.91 8.09
C VAL A 35 19.79 -4.69 9.39
N GLY A 36 20.51 -5.81 9.33
CA GLY A 36 20.58 -6.80 10.40
C GLY A 36 19.89 -8.12 10.01
N PRO A 37 19.61 -9.00 10.99
CA PRO A 37 18.99 -10.30 10.74
C PRO A 37 17.61 -10.19 10.09
N GLU A 38 17.35 -10.97 9.05
CA GLU A 38 16.02 -11.04 8.44
C GLU A 38 15.07 -11.92 9.28
N LYS A 39 13.81 -11.50 9.43
CA LYS A 39 12.73 -12.35 9.96
C LYS A 39 12.15 -13.26 8.87
N ASP A 40 11.30 -14.21 9.25
CA ASP A 40 10.70 -15.15 8.28
C ASP A 40 9.61 -14.52 7.41
N SER A 41 8.87 -13.54 7.97
CA SER A 41 7.86 -12.79 7.23
C SER A 41 7.53 -11.47 7.91
N VAL A 42 6.97 -10.55 7.13
CA VAL A 42 6.34 -9.31 7.63
C VAL A 42 4.99 -9.13 6.98
N LYS A 43 4.05 -8.53 7.72
CA LYS A 43 2.73 -8.21 7.22
C LYS A 43 2.64 -6.72 6.92
N VAL A 44 2.19 -6.40 5.71
CA VAL A 44 2.05 -5.02 5.21
C VAL A 44 0.60 -4.79 4.86
N TYR A 45 0.02 -3.74 5.43
CA TYR A 45 -1.36 -3.32 5.21
C TYR A 45 -1.37 -2.15 4.23
N LEU A 46 -2.35 -2.13 3.34
CA LEU A 46 -2.63 -0.94 2.53
C LEU A 46 -3.18 0.17 3.46
N GLN A 47 -3.05 1.42 3.06
CA GLN A 47 -3.76 2.56 3.66
C GLN A 47 -4.43 3.36 2.55
N ILE A 48 -5.66 3.82 2.80
CA ILE A 48 -6.44 4.58 1.82
C ILE A 48 -6.82 5.92 2.44
N ASN A 49 -6.40 7.01 1.79
CA ASN A 49 -6.60 8.39 2.24
C ASN A 49 -6.13 8.62 3.68
N GLY A 50 -5.00 8.00 4.05
CA GLY A 50 -4.40 8.10 5.38
C GLY A 50 -5.10 7.26 6.47
N ASN A 51 -6.16 6.54 6.13
CA ASN A 51 -6.85 5.65 7.07
C ASN A 51 -6.32 4.22 6.93
N ASP A 52 -6.21 3.54 8.07
CA ASP A 52 -6.03 2.09 8.08
C ASP A 52 -7.26 1.44 7.45
N VAL A 53 -7.03 0.59 6.45
CA VAL A 53 -8.08 -0.23 5.86
C VAL A 53 -8.23 -1.55 6.58
N ASP A 54 -9.29 -2.25 6.22
CA ASP A 54 -9.59 -3.62 6.63
C ASP A 54 -8.31 -4.49 6.64
N PRO A 55 -8.06 -5.26 7.72
CA PRO A 55 -6.97 -6.24 7.79
C PRO A 55 -6.88 -7.20 6.60
N GLU A 56 -7.98 -7.43 5.88
CA GLU A 56 -8.02 -8.22 4.66
C GLU A 56 -7.21 -7.59 3.51
N ASN A 57 -7.02 -6.27 3.50
CA ASN A 57 -6.20 -5.55 2.52
C ASN A 57 -4.72 -5.55 2.94
N SER A 58 -4.17 -6.74 3.12
CA SER A 58 -2.77 -6.95 3.48
C SER A 58 -2.05 -7.96 2.59
N ILE A 59 -0.74 -7.79 2.49
CA ILE A 59 0.17 -8.75 1.87
C ILE A 59 1.17 -9.24 2.90
N THR A 60 1.59 -10.49 2.78
CA THR A 60 2.66 -11.07 3.59
C THR A 60 3.90 -11.22 2.73
N LEU A 61 4.96 -10.49 3.08
CA LEU A 61 6.28 -10.65 2.46
C LEU A 61 7.05 -11.70 3.25
N ARG A 62 7.77 -12.58 2.56
CA ARG A 62 8.44 -13.74 3.18
C ARG A 62 9.92 -13.76 2.83
N LYS A 63 10.71 -14.36 3.73
CA LYS A 63 12.13 -14.61 3.50
C LYS A 63 12.36 -15.35 2.19
N GLY A 64 13.35 -14.91 1.42
CA GLY A 64 13.64 -15.41 0.08
C GLY A 64 12.88 -14.69 -1.04
N ASN A 65 11.78 -14.00 -0.74
CA ASN A 65 11.12 -13.09 -1.69
C ASN A 65 10.52 -11.88 -0.97
N TRP A 66 11.37 -10.87 -0.78
CA TRP A 66 11.04 -9.61 -0.11
C TRP A 66 10.30 -8.63 -1.04
N LYS A 67 9.46 -9.13 -1.94
CA LYS A 67 8.67 -8.35 -2.88
C LYS A 67 7.22 -8.81 -2.88
N GLY A 68 6.32 -7.87 -3.03
CA GLY A 68 4.89 -8.11 -3.19
C GLY A 68 4.23 -6.96 -3.93
N GLU A 69 2.93 -7.04 -4.15
CA GLU A 69 2.18 -5.98 -4.83
C GLU A 69 0.72 -6.00 -4.41
N PHE A 70 0.13 -4.81 -4.27
CA PHE A 70 -1.31 -4.63 -4.23
C PHE A 70 -1.83 -4.44 -5.66
N LYS A 71 -2.88 -5.16 -6.04
CA LYS A 71 -3.46 -5.15 -7.40
C LYS A 71 -4.88 -4.63 -7.38
N ASP A 72 -5.39 -4.34 -8.56
CA ASP A 72 -6.80 -4.03 -8.80
C ASP A 72 -7.33 -2.84 -7.99
N LEU A 73 -6.45 -1.90 -7.65
CA LEU A 73 -6.79 -0.75 -6.83
C LEU A 73 -7.40 0.36 -7.68
N PRO A 74 -8.58 0.91 -7.33
CA PRO A 74 -9.15 2.03 -8.06
C PRO A 74 -8.25 3.26 -7.99
N LYS A 75 -8.07 3.99 -9.09
CA LYS A 75 -7.26 5.21 -9.08
C LYS A 75 -7.99 6.42 -8.50
N TYR A 76 -9.31 6.47 -8.68
CA TYR A 76 -10.17 7.58 -8.29
C TYR A 76 -11.31 7.08 -7.40
N ASN A 77 -11.75 7.92 -6.47
CA ASN A 77 -12.97 7.74 -5.70
C ASN A 77 -14.20 7.92 -6.62
N PRO A 78 -15.39 7.46 -6.21
CA PRO A 78 -16.63 7.65 -7.00
C PRO A 78 -16.97 9.11 -7.31
N ASP A 79 -16.48 10.06 -6.49
CA ASP A 79 -16.62 11.51 -6.70
C ASP A 79 -15.61 12.10 -7.71
N GLY A 80 -14.70 11.28 -8.24
CA GLY A 80 -13.66 11.67 -9.18
C GLY A 80 -12.36 12.17 -8.53
N SER A 81 -12.28 12.27 -7.20
CA SER A 81 -11.05 12.64 -6.50
C SER A 81 -10.01 11.51 -6.54
N GLU A 82 -8.73 11.85 -6.63
CA GLU A 82 -7.67 10.84 -6.73
C GLU A 82 -7.41 10.17 -5.37
N ILE A 83 -7.31 8.84 -5.35
CA ILE A 83 -7.11 8.09 -4.11
C ILE A 83 -5.65 8.18 -3.68
N ALA A 84 -5.42 8.60 -2.43
CA ALA A 84 -4.10 8.57 -1.82
C ALA A 84 -3.87 7.18 -1.21
N TYR A 85 -2.93 6.41 -1.78
CA TYR A 85 -2.52 5.12 -1.23
C TYR A 85 -1.24 5.27 -0.42
N GLY A 86 -1.23 4.65 0.76
CA GLY A 86 -0.06 4.44 1.59
C GLY A 86 0.05 2.97 1.99
N ILE A 87 1.05 2.66 2.82
CA ILE A 87 1.19 1.34 3.43
C ILE A 87 1.60 1.47 4.90
N ARG A 88 1.28 0.46 5.68
CA ARG A 88 1.72 0.30 7.08
C ARG A 88 2.31 -1.07 7.29
N GLU A 89 3.46 -1.16 7.94
CA GLU A 89 4.04 -2.44 8.35
C GLU A 89 3.66 -2.79 9.79
N GLU A 90 3.45 -4.08 10.07
CA GLU A 90 3.54 -4.63 11.41
C GLU A 90 5.01 -4.82 11.81
N VAL A 91 5.60 -3.76 12.39
CA VAL A 91 7.04 -3.70 12.67
C VAL A 91 7.43 -4.80 13.67
N PRO A 92 8.38 -5.68 13.32
CA PRO A 92 8.86 -6.71 14.23
C PRO A 92 9.51 -6.12 15.48
N ALA A 93 9.30 -6.76 16.64
CA ALA A 93 9.97 -6.37 17.88
C ALA A 93 11.50 -6.34 17.72
N GLY A 94 12.14 -5.30 18.27
CA GLY A 94 13.58 -5.07 18.16
C GLY A 94 14.03 -4.43 16.85
N TYR A 95 13.09 -3.93 16.03
CA TYR A 95 13.37 -3.21 14.79
C TYR A 95 12.72 -1.84 14.78
N GLU A 96 13.41 -0.90 14.15
CA GLU A 96 12.81 0.34 13.63
C GLU A 96 12.58 0.17 12.12
N HIS A 97 11.66 0.96 11.56
CA HIS A 97 11.33 0.90 10.14
C HIS A 97 11.33 2.28 9.49
N LYS A 98 11.60 2.29 8.18
CA LYS A 98 11.45 3.45 7.31
C LYS A 98 10.70 3.03 6.05
N ILE A 99 9.68 3.79 5.67
CA ILE A 99 8.91 3.59 4.43
C ILE A 99 9.22 4.74 3.49
N GLU A 100 9.57 4.41 2.25
CA GLU A 100 9.88 5.36 1.19
C GLU A 100 9.11 5.01 -0.08
N GLY A 101 8.88 6.00 -0.93
CA GLY A 101 8.17 5.82 -2.20
C GLY A 101 6.72 6.30 -2.17
N ASP A 102 5.99 5.95 -3.22
CA ASP A 102 4.63 6.41 -3.48
C ASP A 102 3.88 5.40 -4.34
N LYS A 103 2.57 5.59 -4.55
CA LYS A 103 1.75 4.67 -5.34
C LYS A 103 2.16 4.52 -6.81
N GLN A 104 2.92 5.45 -7.38
CA GLN A 104 3.35 5.42 -8.78
C GLN A 104 4.63 4.59 -8.94
N LYS A 105 5.57 4.74 -8.00
CA LYS A 105 6.85 4.03 -8.00
C LYS A 105 6.83 2.72 -7.21
N GLY A 106 5.87 2.58 -6.29
CA GLY A 106 5.86 1.57 -5.25
C GLY A 106 6.51 2.03 -3.96
N PHE A 107 6.41 1.18 -2.94
CA PHE A 107 6.96 1.44 -1.62
C PHE A 107 8.14 0.53 -1.31
N ILE A 108 9.15 1.09 -0.65
CA ILE A 108 10.28 0.35 -0.09
C ILE A 108 10.24 0.49 1.42
N ILE A 109 10.21 -0.63 2.12
CA ILE A 109 10.22 -0.69 3.57
C ILE A 109 11.60 -1.20 4.01
N THR A 110 12.29 -0.45 4.87
CA THR A 110 13.59 -0.86 5.44
C THR A 110 13.44 -1.10 6.93
N ASN A 111 13.71 -2.32 7.41
CA ASN A 111 13.79 -2.62 8.85
C ASN A 111 15.24 -2.62 9.32
N THR A 112 15.51 -1.91 10.42
CA THR A 112 16.84 -1.82 11.04
C THR A 112 16.79 -2.42 12.44
N ASN A 113 17.63 -3.43 12.69
CA ASN A 113 17.74 -4.03 14.02
C ASN A 113 18.34 -3.01 15.00
N VAL A 114 17.68 -2.80 16.14
CA VAL A 114 18.10 -1.85 17.19
C VAL A 114 18.49 -2.54 18.49
N GLU A 115 18.62 -3.87 18.48
CA GLU A 115 19.03 -4.63 19.64
C GLU A 115 20.51 -4.37 19.96
N LYS A 116 20.80 -4.01 21.22
CA LYS A 116 22.17 -3.75 21.66
C LYS A 116 22.84 -5.08 21.97
N ILE A 117 23.94 -5.38 21.28
CA ILE A 117 24.83 -6.47 21.66
C ILE A 117 25.54 -6.04 22.95
N LYS A 118 25.20 -6.66 24.08
CA LYS A 118 26.06 -6.59 25.27
C LYS A 118 27.27 -7.49 24.99
N ILE A 119 28.42 -6.90 24.68
CA ILE A 119 29.68 -7.64 24.64
C ILE A 119 30.15 -7.78 26.10
N PRO A 120 30.18 -8.99 26.69
CA PRO A 120 30.84 -9.18 27.96
C PRO A 120 32.34 -8.98 27.75
N VAL A 121 32.93 -7.99 28.42
CA VAL A 121 34.39 -7.92 28.59
C VAL A 121 34.73 -8.91 29.70
N GLU A 122 35.35 -10.04 29.33
CA GLU A 122 36.07 -10.87 30.29
C GLU A 122 37.35 -10.11 30.69
N LYS A 123 37.57 -9.96 32.00
CA LYS A 123 38.78 -9.39 32.61
C LYS A 123 39.77 -10.48 32.94
#